data_AF-G5KAR0-F1
#
_entry.id   AF-G5KAR0-F1
#
_cell.length_a   1.000
_cell.length_b   1.000
_cell.length_c   1.000
_cell.angle_alpha   90.00
_cell.angle_beta   90.00
_cell.angle_gamma   90.00
#
_symmetry.space_group_name_H-M   'P 1'
#
loop_
_entity.id
_entity.type
_entity.pdbx_description
1 polymer ?
#
loop_
_entity_poly.entity_id
_entity_poly.type
_entity_poly.pdbx_seq_one_letter_code
_entity_poly.pdbx_strand_id
1 'polypeptide(L)'
;MKKNPHLPEPHNLMGILLEEKGDHLLAMKHFRVALDLDPTYLPAEYNLEHYGSFSPSGHCAYDKKDCLHHHSSLGVANHLFLRD
;
A
#
# COMPACT_ATOMS: atom_id res chain seq x y z
N MET A 1 7.44 -0.56 23.29
CA MET A 1 6.97 -0.68 21.89
C MET A 1 5.47 -0.48 21.89
N LYS A 2 4.94 0.59 21.30
CA LYS A 2 3.49 0.82 21.20
C LYS A 2 2.89 -0.23 20.26
N LYS A 3 2.44 -1.36 20.81
CA LYS A 3 1.58 -2.32 20.10
C LYS A 3 0.19 -1.72 20.04
N ASN A 4 -0.04 -0.85 19.06
CA ASN A 4 -1.41 -0.45 18.75
C ASN A 4 -1.86 -1.37 17.60
N PRO A 5 -2.68 -2.40 17.86
CA PRO A 5 -3.06 -3.40 16.86
C PRO A 5 -3.95 -2.86 15.74
N HIS A 6 -4.24 -1.56 15.74
CA HIS A 6 -5.09 -0.85 14.79
C HIS A 6 -4.29 0.07 13.86
N LEU A 7 -3.00 -0.20 13.68
CA LEU A 7 -2.14 0.58 12.78
C LEU A 7 -2.06 -0.11 11.42
N PRO A 8 -2.18 0.64 10.30
CA PRO A 8 -2.05 0.07 8.96
C PRO A 8 -0.60 -0.33 8.60
N GLU A 9 0.41 0.33 9.17
CA GLU A 9 1.84 0.14 8.82
C GLU A 9 2.33 -1.30 9.01
N PRO A 10 2.06 -1.99 10.14
CA PRO A 10 2.49 -3.37 10.32
C PRO A 10 1.82 -4.33 9.33
N HIS A 11 0.57 -4.06 8.95
CA HIS A 11 -0.13 -4.86 7.95
C HIS A 11 0.47 -4.64 6.56
N ASN A 12 0.79 -3.40 6.18
CA ASN A 12 1.49 -3.12 4.94
C ASN A 12 2.86 -3.82 4.87
N LEU A 13 3.68 -3.71 5.94
CA LEU A 13 4.97 -4.37 5.99
C LEU A 13 4.85 -5.90 5.91
N MET A 14 3.86 -6.48 6.60
CA MET A 14 3.61 -7.91 6.52
C MET A 14 3.25 -8.35 5.09
N GLY A 15 2.46 -7.55 4.37
CA GLY A 15 2.15 -7.79 2.96
C GLY A 15 3.41 -7.86 2.09
N ILE A 16 4.29 -6.86 2.21
CA ILE A 16 5.57 -6.82 1.46
C ILE A 16 6.43 -8.05 1.76
N LEU A 17 6.60 -8.39 3.05
CA LEU A 17 7.40 -9.55 3.45
C LEU A 17 6.81 -10.88 2.99
N LEU A 18 5.49 -10.96 2.78
CA LEU A 18 4.82 -12.15 2.26
C LEU A 18 4.98 -12.27 0.75
N GLU A 19 4.94 -11.16 0.01
CA GLU A 19 5.30 -11.14 -1.42
C GLU A 19 6.73 -11.62 -1.65
N GLU A 20 7.68 -11.13 -0.86
CA GLU A 20 9.08 -11.58 -0.93
C GLU A 20 9.24 -13.09 -0.67
N LYS A 21 8.32 -13.68 0.10
CA LYS A 21 8.27 -15.12 0.38
C LYS A 21 7.44 -15.92 -0.63
N GLY A 22 6.79 -15.25 -1.58
CA GLY A 22 5.92 -15.87 -2.59
C GLY A 22 4.50 -16.22 -2.08
N ASP A 23 4.11 -15.80 -0.89
CA ASP A 23 2.75 -15.98 -0.37
C ASP A 23 1.84 -14.80 -0.78
N HIS A 24 1.64 -14.69 -2.09
CA HIS A 24 0.89 -13.59 -2.71
C HIS A 24 -0.53 -13.44 -2.16
N LEU A 25 -1.24 -14.55 -1.98
CA LEU A 25 -2.63 -14.52 -1.48
C LEU A 25 -2.71 -13.97 -0.06
N LEU A 26 -1.75 -14.31 0.82
CA LEU A 26 -1.73 -13.78 2.17
C LEU A 26 -1.25 -12.32 2.18
N ALA A 27 -0.31 -11.95 1.31
CA ALA A 27 0.14 -10.58 1.16
C ALA A 27 -1.01 -9.63 0.80
N MET A 28 -1.80 -9.98 -0.22
CA MET A 28 -2.96 -9.21 -0.65
C MET A 28 -4.00 -9.03 0.45
N LYS A 29 -4.19 -10.04 1.32
CA LYS A 29 -5.06 -9.89 2.51
C LYS A 29 -4.51 -8.84 3.48
N HIS A 30 -3.20 -8.84 3.72
CA HIS A 30 -2.59 -7.90 4.64
C HIS A 30 -2.66 -6.45 4.13
N PHE A 31 -2.44 -6.20 2.84
CA PHE A 31 -2.67 -4.88 2.26
C PHE A 31 -4.12 -4.42 2.42
N ARG A 32 -5.09 -5.32 2.21
CA ARG A 32 -6.50 -4.98 2.37
C ARG A 32 -6.89 -4.69 3.82
N VAL A 33 -6.34 -5.42 4.78
CA VAL A 33 -6.54 -5.11 6.21
C VAL A 33 -5.95 -3.75 6.58
N ALA A 34 -4.81 -3.36 6.01
CA ALA A 34 -4.26 -2.02 6.23
C ALA A 34 -5.24 -0.93 5.75
N LEU A 35 -5.88 -1.13 4.60
CA LEU A 35 -6.92 -0.21 4.08
C LEU A 35 -8.23 -0.28 4.87
N ASP A 36 -8.59 -1.43 5.43
CA ASP A 36 -9.75 -1.53 6.33
C ASP A 36 -9.52 -0.75 7.65
N LEU A 37 -8.27 -0.69 8.14
CA LEU A 37 -7.89 0.08 9.32
C LEU A 37 -7.78 1.58 9.03
N ASP A 38 -7.20 1.94 7.89
CA ASP A 38 -7.10 3.31 7.40
C ASP A 38 -7.24 3.35 5.87
N PRO A 39 -8.42 3.71 5.35
CA PRO A 39 -8.66 3.81 3.91
C PRO A 39 -7.81 4.88 3.20
N THR A 40 -7.13 5.76 3.94
CA THR A 40 -6.27 6.82 3.40
C THR A 40 -4.79 6.45 3.43
N TYR A 41 -4.45 5.24 3.87
CA TYR A 41 -3.07 4.77 3.97
C TYR A 41 -2.49 4.39 2.59
N LEU A 42 -2.02 5.43 1.88
CA LEU A 42 -1.49 5.36 0.51
C LEU A 42 -0.51 4.21 0.23
N PRO A 43 0.43 3.82 1.13
CA PRO A 43 1.36 2.73 0.83
C PRO A 43 0.67 1.38 0.62
N ALA A 44 -0.40 1.08 1.37
CA ALA A 44 -1.13 -0.17 1.18
C ALA A 44 -1.98 -0.16 -0.09
N GLU A 45 -2.55 0.99 -0.46
CA GLU A 45 -3.28 1.15 -1.73
C GLU A 45 -2.36 0.93 -2.92
N TYR A 46 -1.21 1.61 -2.92
CA TYR A 46 -0.19 1.48 -3.95
C TYR A 46 0.30 0.03 -4.07
N ASN A 47 0.60 -0.64 -2.95
CA ASN A 47 1.05 -2.04 -2.99
C ASN A 47 -0.04 -3.00 -3.48
N LEU A 48 -1.30 -2.77 -3.08
CA LEU A 48 -2.43 -3.58 -3.53
C LEU A 48 -2.63 -3.46 -5.05
N GLU A 49 -2.52 -2.25 -5.61
CA GLU A 49 -2.57 -2.03 -7.06
C GLU A 49 -1.36 -2.66 -7.76
N HIS A 50 -0.15 -2.41 -7.25
CA HIS A 50 1.09 -2.90 -7.82
C HIS A 50 1.10 -4.43 -7.92
N TYR A 51 0.84 -5.14 -6.82
CA TYR A 51 0.85 -6.61 -6.78
C TYR A 51 -0.42 -7.23 -7.38
N GLY A 52 -1.53 -6.49 -7.46
CA GLY A 52 -2.75 -6.93 -8.15
C GLY A 52 -2.70 -6.78 -9.67
N SER A 53 -1.74 -6.01 -10.20
CA SER A 53 -1.56 -5.80 -11.64
C SER A 53 -1.01 -7.05 -12.32
N PHE A 54 -1.48 -7.30 -13.55
CA PHE A 54 -0.96 -8.39 -14.41
C PHE A 54 0.52 -8.21 -14.77
N SER A 55 1.02 -6.96 -14.73
CA SER A 55 2.42 -6.61 -14.94
C SER A 55 2.86 -5.65 -13.84
N PRO A 56 3.29 -6.15 -12.67
CA PRO A 56 3.81 -5.28 -11.62
C PRO A 56 5.02 -4.50 -12.15
N SER A 57 4.88 -3.18 -12.23
CA SER A 57 5.96 -2.27 -12.59
C SER A 57 6.24 -1.35 -11.42
N GLY A 58 7.51 -1.20 -11.04
CA GLY A 58 7.93 -0.33 -9.93
C GLY A 58 8.45 -1.09 -8.71
N HIS A 59 8.75 -0.35 -7.65
CA HIS A 59 9.12 -0.87 -6.33
C HIS A 59 7.89 -0.87 -5.42
N CYS A 60 7.89 -1.70 -4.37
CA CYS A 60 6.88 -1.62 -3.31
C CYS A 60 7.03 -0.34 -2.48
N ALA A 61 5.94 0.07 -1.84
CA ALA A 61 5.87 1.24 -0.95
C ALA A 61 5.88 0.83 0.53
N TYR A 62 6.95 1.16 1.24
CA TYR A 62 7.04 0.98 2.69
C TYR A 62 6.36 2.13 3.43
N ASP A 63 6.53 3.35 2.90
CA ASP A 63 5.94 4.56 3.44
C ASP A 63 5.39 5.49 2.34
N LYS A 64 4.81 6.62 2.77
CA LYS A 64 4.13 7.56 1.87
C LYS A 64 5.07 8.16 0.82
N LYS A 65 6.37 8.28 1.08
CA LYS A 65 7.34 8.87 0.14
C LYS A 65 7.52 8.00 -1.08
N ASP A 66 7.51 6.68 -0.90
CA ASP A 66 7.65 5.71 -1.99
C ASP A 66 6.51 5.86 -3.01
N CYS A 67 5.31 6.24 -2.56
CA CYS A 67 4.14 6.50 -3.41
C CYS A 67 4.31 7.77 -4.27
N LEU A 68 4.99 8.80 -3.73
CA LEU A 68 5.13 10.11 -4.38
C LEU A 68 6.08 10.10 -5.59
N HIS A 69 6.94 9.08 -5.70
CA HIS A 69 7.87 8.95 -6.81
C HIS A 69 7.25 8.33 -8.08
N HIS A 70 6.02 7.80 -8.02
CA HIS A 70 5.31 7.19 -9.15
C HIS A 70 4.14 8.03 -9.71
N HIS A 71 3.81 9.16 -9.08
CA HIS A 71 2.75 10.07 -9.55
C HIS A 71 3.08 10.83 -10.85
N SER A 72 4.30 10.70 -11.38
CA SER A 72 4.68 11.35 -12.66
C SER A 72 4.19 10.58 -13.90
N SER A 73 3.67 9.36 -13.77
CA SER A 73 3.39 8.48 -14.92
C SER A 73 1.96 7.94 -15.05
N LEU A 74 1.07 8.12 -14.08
CA LEU A 74 -0.33 7.70 -14.19
C LEU A 74 -1.25 8.88 -13.90
N GLY A 75 -1.76 9.48 -14.98
CA GLY A 75 -2.77 10.53 -14.96
C GLY A 75 -4.14 10.01 -14.53
N VAL A 76 -4.29 9.71 -13.25
CA VAL A 76 -5.60 9.61 -12.58
C VAL A 76 -5.66 10.65 -11.47
N ALA A 77 -6.32 11.75 -11.80
CA ALA A 77 -6.78 12.76 -10.85
C ALA A 77 -7.91 12.19 -9.97
N ASN A 78 -8.09 12.82 -8.81
CA ASN A 78 -9.19 12.72 -7.83
C ASN A 78 -8.97 11.79 -6.64
N HIS A 79 -8.33 12.32 -5.60
CA HIS A 79 -9.04 12.55 -4.33
C HIS A 79 -8.24 13.54 -3.44
N LEU A 80 -8.84 14.71 -3.18
CA LEU A 80 -8.65 15.51 -1.96
C LEU A 80 -7.30 16.24 -1.72
N PHE A 81 -6.94 17.17 -2.61
CA PHE A 81 -6.19 18.38 -2.19
C PHE A 81 -6.98 19.66 -2.55
N LEU A 82 -8.20 19.74 -2.02
CA LEU A 82 -8.87 21.01 -1.74
C LEU A 82 -9.55 20.87 -0.38
N ARG A 83 -8.84 21.27 0.67
CA ARG A 83 -9.44 21.92 1.84
C ARG A 83 -8.54 23.08 2.22
N ASP A 84 -9.19 24.19 2.48
CA ASP A 84 -8.72 25.57 2.57
C ASP A 84 -7.48 25.81 3.44
#